data_AF-I5C2E9-F1
#
_entry.id   AF-I5C2E9-F1
#
_cell.length_a   1.000
_cell.length_b   1.000
_cell.length_c   1.000
_cell.angle_alpha   90.00
_cell.angle_beta   90.00
_cell.angle_gamma   90.00
#
_symmetry.space_group_name_H-M   'P 1'
#
loop_
_entity.id
_entity.type
_entity.pdbx_description
1 polymer ?
#
loop_
_entity_poly.entity_id
_entity_poly.type
_entity_poly.pdbx_seq_one_letter_code
_entity_poly.pdbx_strand_id
1 'polypeptide(L)'
;MVAKYLAALLLIFLALLPTWGYLYSLYQLGDPVGNIDVAGFAGSWVGLFLIGAAFVAIGVLGSAFSQNQMIAFLWGVFLSFLLYSGLSALVDLQWEHPLAYYLEALSMRYHYVQLSRGVIDMENVAYFTGLIVLVLGISIEKLERA
;
A
#
# COMPACT_ATOMS: atom_id res chain seq x y z
N MET A 1 -16.54 -8.02 -8.32
CA MET A 1 -15.38 -7.60 -7.50
C MET A 1 -14.90 -6.19 -7.79
N VAL A 2 -14.78 -5.79 -9.07
CA VAL A 2 -14.28 -4.46 -9.48
C VAL A 2 -15.04 -3.30 -8.83
N ALA A 3 -16.37 -3.33 -8.79
CA ALA A 3 -17.16 -2.27 -8.14
C ALA A 3 -16.85 -2.13 -6.64
N LYS A 4 -16.66 -3.26 -5.93
CA LYS A 4 -16.31 -3.27 -4.50
C LYS A 4 -14.92 -2.68 -4.26
N TYR A 5 -13.97 -3.00 -5.14
CA TYR A 5 -12.63 -2.42 -5.15
C TYR A 5 -12.66 -0.91 -5.38
N LEU A 6 -13.34 -0.43 -6.44
CA LEU A 6 -13.43 0.99 -6.77
C LEU A 6 -14.14 1.80 -5.69
N ALA A 7 -15.21 1.26 -5.08
CA ALA A 7 -15.90 1.92 -3.97
C ALA A 7 -14.98 2.11 -2.76
N ALA A 8 -14.21 1.08 -2.39
CA ALA A 8 -13.25 1.17 -1.30
C ALA A 8 -12.05 2.07 -1.65
N LEU A 9 -11.59 2.07 -2.91
CA LEU A 9 -10.53 2.97 -3.37
C LEU A 9 -10.94 4.44 -3.29
N LEU A 10 -12.19 4.75 -3.62
CA LEU A 10 -12.76 6.08 -3.45
C LEU A 10 -12.74 6.50 -1.96
N LEU A 11 -13.09 5.59 -1.05
CA LEU A 11 -13.04 5.88 0.39
C LEU A 11 -11.62 6.18 0.86
N ILE A 12 -10.61 5.45 0.36
CA ILE A 12 -9.19 5.76 0.65
C ILE A 12 -8.83 7.16 0.14
N PHE A 13 -9.19 7.49 -1.11
CA PHE A 13 -8.92 8.81 -1.68
C PHE A 13 -9.55 9.92 -0.83
N LEU A 14 -10.83 9.78 -0.46
CA LEU A 14 -11.54 10.73 0.38
C LEU A 14 -10.93 10.84 1.78
N ALA A 15 -10.44 9.74 2.36
CA ALA A 15 -9.75 9.74 3.64
C ALA A 15 -8.39 10.44 3.58
N LEU A 16 -7.73 10.47 2.41
CA LEU A 16 -6.46 11.17 2.21
C LEU A 16 -6.64 12.67 1.92
N LEU A 17 -7.77 13.12 1.39
CA LEU A 17 -8.02 14.55 1.14
C LEU A 17 -7.83 15.48 2.35
N PRO A 18 -8.36 15.17 3.57
CA PRO A 18 -8.17 16.06 4.72
C PRO A 18 -6.70 16.22 5.12
N THR A 19 -5.79 15.35 4.66
CA THR A 19 -4.36 15.48 4.94
C THR A 19 -3.72 16.72 4.32
N TRP A 20 -4.32 17.28 3.27
CA TRP A 20 -3.91 18.56 2.69
C TRP A 20 -4.10 19.73 3.67
N GLY A 21 -5.06 19.63 4.59
CA GLY A 21 -5.21 20.61 5.68
C GLY A 21 -4.00 20.63 6.62
N TYR A 22 -3.39 19.46 6.87
CA TYR A 22 -2.15 19.37 7.64
C TYR A 22 -0.97 19.95 6.86
N LEU A 23 -0.87 19.70 5.54
CA LEU A 23 0.15 20.30 4.69
C LEU A 23 0.12 21.83 4.77
N TYR A 24 -1.07 22.42 4.64
CA TYR A 24 -1.23 23.87 4.72
C TYR A 24 -0.80 24.43 6.09
N SER A 25 -1.20 23.77 7.18
CA SER A 25 -0.79 24.16 8.53
C SER A 25 0.73 24.13 8.68
N LEU A 26 1.38 23.05 8.24
CA LEU A 26 2.85 22.92 8.31
C LEU A 26 3.57 23.92 7.42
N TYR A 27 3.04 24.22 6.24
CA TYR A 27 3.60 25.24 5.35
C TYR A 27 3.66 26.61 6.03
N GLN A 28 2.57 27.00 6.71
CA GLN A 28 2.46 28.29 7.40
C GLN A 28 3.27 28.37 8.70
N LEU A 29 3.39 27.25 9.42
CA LEU A 29 4.17 27.16 10.66
C LEU A 29 5.67 26.92 10.42
N GLY A 30 6.08 26.69 9.17
CA GLY A 30 7.48 26.52 8.80
C GLY A 30 8.29 27.78 9.04
N ASP A 31 9.57 27.61 9.40
CA ASP A 31 10.53 28.70 9.56
C ASP A 31 11.75 28.47 8.63
N PRO A 32 11.94 29.25 7.56
CA PRO A 32 11.02 30.28 7.04
C PRO A 32 9.70 29.69 6.51
N VAL A 33 8.68 30.53 6.29
CA VAL A 33 7.39 30.08 5.74
C VAL A 33 7.60 29.32 4.44
N GLY A 34 7.03 28.12 4.35
CA GLY A 34 7.23 27.21 3.23
C GLY A 34 8.48 26.32 3.31
N ASN A 35 9.23 26.35 4.42
CA ASN A 35 10.34 25.43 4.69
C ASN A 35 9.83 24.01 5.05
N ILE A 36 9.16 23.38 4.09
CA ILE A 36 8.63 22.03 4.19
C ILE A 36 9.12 21.19 3.01
N ASP A 37 9.30 19.90 3.24
CA ASP A 37 9.62 18.96 2.17
C ASP A 37 8.37 18.61 1.36
N VAL A 38 8.05 19.47 0.38
CA VAL A 38 6.90 19.28 -0.53
C VAL A 38 7.07 18.02 -1.37
N ALA A 39 8.30 17.69 -1.76
CA ALA A 39 8.59 16.50 -2.56
C ALA A 39 8.32 15.22 -1.75
N GLY A 40 8.83 15.15 -0.52
CA GLY A 40 8.54 14.08 0.43
C GLY A 40 7.06 13.95 0.75
N PHE A 41 6.34 15.06 0.92
CA PHE A 41 4.89 15.05 1.10
C PHE A 41 4.17 14.45 -0.12
N ALA A 42 4.45 14.95 -1.32
CA ALA A 42 3.79 14.49 -2.54
C ALA A 42 4.06 13.00 -2.79
N GLY A 43 5.32 12.57 -2.61
CA GLY A 43 5.72 11.17 -2.74
C GLY A 43 5.06 10.27 -1.69
N SER A 44 5.00 10.71 -0.43
CA SER A 44 4.29 9.99 0.63
C SER A 44 2.79 9.90 0.36
N TRP A 45 2.17 10.95 -0.16
CA TRP A 45 0.74 10.99 -0.47
C TRP A 45 0.38 10.00 -1.59
N VAL A 46 1.18 9.98 -2.66
CA VAL A 46 1.05 8.97 -3.73
C VAL A 46 1.31 7.56 -3.19
N GLY A 47 2.35 7.38 -2.39
CA GLY A 47 2.68 6.08 -1.79
C GLY A 47 1.58 5.55 -0.87
N LEU A 48 0.97 6.40 -0.04
CA LEU A 48 -0.16 6.03 0.82
C LEU A 48 -1.37 5.61 0.00
N PHE A 49 -1.66 6.31 -1.10
CA PHE A 49 -2.74 5.92 -2.01
C PHE A 49 -2.48 4.55 -2.63
N LEU A 50 -1.25 4.29 -3.11
CA LEU A 50 -0.85 3.01 -3.70
C LEU A 50 -0.88 1.84 -2.70
N ILE A 51 -0.37 2.04 -1.48
CA ILE A 51 -0.49 1.03 -0.41
C ILE A 51 -1.95 0.78 -0.07
N GLY A 52 -2.74 1.84 0.11
CA GLY A 52 -4.17 1.72 0.40
C GLY A 52 -4.89 0.94 -0.69
N ALA A 53 -4.58 1.21 -1.96
CA ALA A 53 -5.09 0.46 -3.11
C ALA A 53 -4.70 -1.03 -3.06
N ALA A 54 -3.47 -1.35 -2.69
CA ALA A 54 -3.01 -2.73 -2.52
C ALA A 54 -3.74 -3.44 -1.37
N PHE A 55 -3.92 -2.78 -0.21
CA PHE A 55 -4.67 -3.33 0.92
C PHE A 55 -6.14 -3.58 0.59
N VAL A 56 -6.77 -2.68 -0.17
CA VAL A 56 -8.15 -2.89 -0.65
C VAL A 56 -8.21 -4.11 -1.57
N ALA A 57 -7.25 -4.28 -2.49
CA ALA A 57 -7.19 -5.47 -3.35
C ALA A 57 -7.05 -6.76 -2.52
N ILE A 58 -6.17 -6.77 -1.52
CA ILE A 58 -5.94 -7.92 -0.63
C ILE A 58 -7.18 -8.23 0.22
N GLY A 59 -7.88 -7.21 0.72
CA GLY A 59 -9.15 -7.39 1.45
C GLY A 59 -10.25 -7.97 0.56
N VAL A 60 -10.33 -7.54 -0.70
CA VAL A 60 -11.26 -8.11 -1.69
C VAL A 60 -10.94 -9.58 -1.97
N LEU A 61 -9.65 -9.94 -2.07
CA LEU A 61 -9.21 -11.32 -2.18
C LEU A 61 -9.66 -12.18 -0.99
N GLY A 62 -9.42 -11.69 0.24
CA GLY A 62 -9.88 -12.37 1.46
C GLY A 62 -11.40 -12.61 1.47
N SER A 63 -12.17 -11.64 0.98
CA SER A 63 -13.62 -11.74 0.80
C SER A 63 -14.05 -12.73 -0.29
N ALA A 64 -13.18 -13.07 -1.25
CA ALA A 64 -13.48 -14.05 -2.30
C ALA A 64 -13.22 -15.49 -1.82
N PHE A 65 -12.27 -15.71 -0.91
CA PHE A 65 -11.92 -17.03 -0.39
C PHE A 65 -12.75 -17.49 0.81
N SER A 66 -13.47 -16.59 1.48
CA SER A 66 -14.22 -16.92 2.68
C SER A 66 -15.67 -16.42 2.64
N GLN A 67 -16.59 -17.31 2.98
CA GLN A 67 -18.01 -17.00 3.18
C GLN A 67 -18.27 -16.29 4.52
N ASN A 68 -17.35 -16.40 5.48
CA ASN A 68 -17.46 -15.77 6.79
C ASN A 68 -16.69 -14.44 6.82
N GLN A 69 -17.41 -13.34 7.06
CA GLN A 69 -16.87 -11.99 7.09
C GLN A 69 -15.72 -11.80 8.08
N MET A 70 -15.76 -12.46 9.25
CA MET A 70 -14.68 -12.39 10.24
C MET A 70 -13.40 -13.05 9.70
N ILE A 71 -13.53 -14.23 9.07
CA ILE A 71 -12.41 -14.96 8.50
C ILE A 71 -11.81 -14.18 7.31
N ALA A 72 -12.66 -13.60 6.45
CA ALA A 72 -12.22 -12.74 5.34
C ALA A 72 -11.40 -11.55 5.83
N PHE A 73 -11.86 -10.89 6.91
CA PHE A 73 -11.15 -9.77 7.53
C PHE A 73 -9.77 -10.18 8.08
N LEU A 74 -9.71 -11.29 8.84
CA LEU A 74 -8.45 -11.79 9.40
C LEU A 74 -7.42 -12.11 8.30
N TRP A 75 -7.86 -12.74 7.21
CA TRP A 75 -6.99 -12.97 6.05
C TRP A 75 -6.49 -11.67 5.43
N GLY A 76 -7.39 -10.69 5.25
CA GLY A 76 -7.03 -9.39 4.71
C GLY A 76 -5.96 -8.68 5.54
N VAL A 77 -6.16 -8.61 6.86
CA VAL A 77 -5.20 -7.99 7.80
C VAL A 77 -3.88 -8.75 7.82
N PHE A 78 -3.93 -10.07 7.93
CA PHE A 78 -2.73 -10.91 8.00
C PHE A 78 -1.85 -10.76 6.74
N LEU A 79 -2.46 -10.87 5.55
CA LEU A 79 -1.74 -10.73 4.29
C LEU A 79 -1.22 -9.31 4.07
N SER A 80 -2.02 -8.29 4.45
CA SER A 80 -1.59 -6.88 4.36
C SER A 80 -0.39 -6.62 5.27
N PHE A 81 -0.43 -7.11 6.51
CA PHE A 81 0.70 -7.02 7.44
C PHE A 81 1.94 -7.76 6.91
N LEU A 82 1.75 -8.99 6.44
CA LEU A 82 2.83 -9.83 5.95
C LEU A 82 3.58 -9.15 4.79
N LEU A 83 2.83 -8.66 3.79
CA LEU A 83 3.40 -8.02 2.59
C LEU A 83 3.93 -6.61 2.87
N TYR A 84 3.32 -5.86 3.81
CA TYR A 84 3.81 -4.54 4.15
C TYR A 84 5.09 -4.59 4.99
N SER A 85 5.02 -5.20 6.19
CA SER A 85 6.11 -5.17 7.17
C SER A 85 6.65 -6.54 7.54
N GLY A 86 5.88 -7.61 7.38
CA GLY A 86 6.31 -8.95 7.78
C GLY A 86 7.55 -9.43 7.04
N LEU A 87 7.65 -9.14 5.73
CA LEU A 87 8.83 -9.48 4.93
C LEU A 87 10.07 -8.71 5.37
N SER A 88 10.00 -7.38 5.54
CA SER A 88 11.14 -6.59 6.03
C SER A 88 11.57 -7.01 7.44
N ALA A 89 10.61 -7.38 8.31
CA ALA A 89 10.96 -7.88 9.63
C ALA A 89 11.79 -9.17 9.57
N LEU A 90 11.49 -10.08 8.63
CA LEU A 90 12.28 -11.29 8.42
C LEU A 90 13.70 -10.98 7.92
N VAL A 91 13.83 -9.96 7.06
CA VAL A 91 15.13 -9.48 6.56
C VAL A 91 15.98 -8.91 7.70
N ASP A 92 15.39 -8.06 8.54
CA ASP A 92 16.06 -7.46 9.71
C ASP A 92 16.58 -8.52 10.69
N LEU A 93 15.96 -9.71 10.74
CA LEU A 93 16.34 -10.85 11.57
C LEU A 93 17.49 -11.70 10.98
N GLN A 94 17.76 -11.66 9.67
CA GLN A 94 18.66 -12.58 8.97
C GLN A 94 19.67 -11.88 8.03
N TRP A 95 20.36 -10.86 8.55
CA TRP A 95 21.25 -9.90 7.87
C TRP A 95 22.19 -10.44 6.76
N GLU A 96 22.58 -11.72 6.79
CA GLU A 96 23.59 -12.29 5.86
C GLU A 96 23.02 -13.25 4.81
N HIS A 97 21.70 -13.43 4.74
CA HIS A 97 21.13 -14.38 3.78
C HIS A 97 21.07 -13.79 2.36
N PRO A 98 21.52 -14.50 1.30
CA PRO A 98 21.44 -14.02 -0.09
C PRO A 98 20.02 -13.68 -0.56
N LEU A 99 19.00 -14.24 0.11
CA LEU A 99 17.59 -13.96 -0.19
C LEU A 99 17.06 -12.67 0.44
N ALA A 100 17.81 -12.04 1.36
CA ALA A 100 17.39 -10.84 2.06
C ALA A 100 16.99 -9.71 1.09
N TYR A 101 17.78 -9.51 0.04
CA TYR A 101 17.49 -8.51 -0.99
C TYR A 101 16.15 -8.77 -1.70
N TYR A 102 15.88 -10.01 -2.10
CA TYR A 102 14.65 -10.36 -2.80
C TYR A 102 13.41 -10.26 -1.90
N LEU A 103 13.56 -10.60 -0.61
CA LEU A 103 12.48 -10.46 0.38
C LEU A 103 12.18 -8.98 0.67
N GLU A 104 13.21 -8.14 0.78
CA GLU A 104 13.05 -6.71 0.98
C GLU A 104 12.38 -6.06 -0.23
N ALA A 105 12.81 -6.42 -1.46
CA ALA A 105 12.20 -5.97 -2.70
C ALA A 105 10.75 -6.47 -2.91
N LEU A 106 10.34 -7.53 -2.22
CA LEU A 106 8.94 -7.98 -2.22
C LEU A 106 8.10 -7.21 -1.19
N SER A 107 8.71 -6.51 -0.23
CA SER A 107 8.00 -5.78 0.82
C SER A 107 7.43 -4.46 0.30
N MET A 108 6.17 -4.15 0.65
CA MET A 108 5.59 -2.85 0.28
C MET A 108 6.26 -1.71 1.04
N ARG A 109 6.75 -1.96 2.26
CA ARG A 109 7.46 -0.97 3.07
C ARG A 109 8.71 -0.45 2.36
N TYR A 110 9.49 -1.32 1.72
CA TYR A 110 10.68 -0.91 0.96
C TYR A 110 10.32 0.11 -0.12
N HIS A 111 9.34 -0.19 -0.96
CA HIS A 111 8.88 0.72 -2.01
C HIS A 111 8.26 2.01 -1.46
N TYR A 112 7.52 1.93 -0.35
CA TYR A 112 6.94 3.10 0.29
C TYR A 112 7.99 4.06 0.86
N VAL A 113 9.06 3.54 1.48
CA VAL A 113 10.14 4.38 2.01
C VAL A 113 10.88 5.11 0.89
N GLN A 114 10.99 4.52 -0.29
CA GLN A 114 11.53 5.20 -1.47
C GLN A 114 10.61 6.33 -1.95
N LEU A 115 9.31 6.02 -2.10
CA LEU A 115 8.30 7.01 -2.46
C LEU A 115 8.21 8.16 -1.45
N SER A 116 8.31 7.88 -0.15
CA SER A 116 8.20 8.90 0.90
C SER A 116 9.34 9.91 0.90
N ARG A 117 10.44 9.61 0.20
CA ARG A 117 11.56 10.55 -0.02
C ARG A 117 11.32 11.46 -1.23
N GLY A 118 10.13 11.43 -1.82
CA GLY A 118 9.77 12.23 -3.00
C GLY A 118 10.26 11.64 -4.32
N VAL A 119 10.78 10.41 -4.31
CA VAL A 119 11.29 9.74 -5.52
C VAL A 119 10.22 8.79 -6.06
N ILE A 120 9.48 9.26 -7.07
CA ILE A 120 8.46 8.46 -7.74
C ILE A 120 9.11 7.76 -8.95
N ASP A 121 9.73 6.61 -8.69
CA ASP A 121 10.31 5.77 -9.73
C ASP A 121 9.28 4.79 -10.32
N MET A 122 9.50 4.44 -11.60
CA MET A 122 8.67 3.46 -12.32
C MET A 122 8.68 2.09 -11.62
N GLU A 123 9.77 1.71 -10.96
CA GLU A 123 9.87 0.47 -10.19
C GLU A 123 8.80 0.40 -9.09
N ASN A 124 8.66 1.46 -8.29
CA ASN A 124 7.71 1.51 -7.19
C ASN A 124 6.26 1.45 -7.71
N VAL A 125 5.96 2.24 -8.75
CA VAL A 125 4.62 2.26 -9.35
C VAL A 125 4.29 0.91 -10.01
N ALA A 126 5.25 0.31 -10.71
CA ALA A 126 5.08 -0.99 -11.35
C ALA A 126 4.89 -2.10 -10.32
N TYR A 127 5.61 -2.07 -9.20
CA TYR A 127 5.43 -3.01 -8.09
C TYR A 127 4.00 -2.96 -7.54
N PHE A 128 3.51 -1.78 -7.13
CA PHE A 128 2.17 -1.66 -6.56
C PHE A 128 1.08 -2.02 -7.57
N THR A 129 1.23 -1.54 -8.81
CA THR A 129 0.26 -1.84 -9.88
C THR A 129 0.24 -3.34 -10.20
N GLY A 130 1.40 -3.97 -10.32
CA GLY A 130 1.54 -5.40 -10.56
C GLY A 130 0.90 -6.22 -9.45
N LEU A 131 1.15 -5.85 -8.19
CA LEU A 131 0.55 -6.50 -7.03
C LEU A 131 -0.98 -6.37 -7.04
N ILE A 132 -1.52 -5.16 -7.28
CA ILE A 132 -2.97 -4.92 -7.35
C ILE A 132 -3.60 -5.77 -8.46
N VAL A 133 -3.04 -5.75 -9.67
CA VAL A 133 -3.55 -6.50 -10.82
C VAL A 133 -3.51 -8.00 -10.54
N LEU A 134 -2.41 -8.51 -9.99
CA LEU A 134 -2.27 -9.93 -9.63
C LEU A 134 -3.34 -10.35 -8.61
N VAL A 135 -3.48 -9.60 -7.51
CA VAL A 135 -4.42 -9.92 -6.43
C VAL A 135 -5.87 -9.82 -6.90
N LEU A 136 -6.22 -8.80 -7.67
CA LEU A 136 -7.56 -8.68 -8.24
C LEU A 136 -7.84 -9.75 -9.29
N GLY A 137 -6.86 -10.13 -10.11
CA GLY A 137 -6.96 -11.22 -11.07
C GLY A 137 -7.33 -12.54 -10.41
N ILE A 138 -6.61 -12.91 -9.33
CA ILE A 138 -6.92 -14.12 -8.54
C ILE A 138 -8.33 -14.03 -7.93
N SER A 139 -8.72 -12.84 -7.43
CA SER A 139 -10.06 -12.63 -6.86
C SER A 139 -11.18 -12.83 -7.88
N ILE A 140 -10.96 -12.44 -9.14
CA ILE A 140 -11.93 -12.57 -10.23
C ILE A 140 -12.00 -14.04 -10.69
N GLU A 141 -10.86 -14.69 -10.92
CA GLU A 141 -10.84 -16.11 -11.31
C GLU A 141 -11.53 -17.00 -10.26
N LYS A 142 -11.32 -16.70 -8.97
CA LYS A 142 -11.98 -17.44 -7.90
C LYS A 142 -13.51 -17.27 -7.92
N LEU A 143 -14.01 -16.11 -8.33
CA LEU A 143 -15.44 -15.85 -8.46
C LEU A 143 -16.02 -16.57 -9.68
N GLU A 144 -15.32 -16.60 -10.81
CA GLU A 144 -15.79 -17.29 -12.03
C GLU A 144 -15.92 -18.80 -11.85
N ARG A 145 -15.10 -19.37 -10.95
CA ARG A 145 -15.08 -20.81 -10.64
C ARG A 145 -15.99 -21.22 -9.48
N ALA A 146 -16.68 -20.28 -8.83
CA ALA A 146 -17.55 -20.53 -7.67
C ALA A 146 -19.02 -20.64 -8.08
#